data_AF-A0A2L0GNQ9-F1
#
_entry.id   AF-A0A2L0GNQ9-F1
#
_cell.length_a   1.000
_cell.length_b   1.000
_cell.length_c   1.000
_cell.angle_alpha   90.00
_cell.angle_beta   90.00
_cell.angle_gamma   90.00
#
_symmetry.space_group_name_H-M   'P 1'
#
loop_
_entity.id
_entity.type
_entity.pdbx_description
1 polymer ?
#
loop_
_entity_poly.entity_id
_entity_poly.type
_entity_poly.pdbx_seq_one_letter_code
_entity_poly.pdbx_strand_id
1 'polypeptide(L)' 'MIDYFALALGHGLMAIALLRLVLKQGLDADPLIGELGEKANARRKAASAAGRSAARRSRSAEPEGPGD' A
#
# COMPACT_ATOMS: atom_id res chain seq x y z
N MET A 1 32.87 23.58 -35.73
CA MET A 1 31.93 24.46 -35.00
C MET A 1 30.77 23.60 -34.59
N ILE A 2 30.58 23.36 -33.29
CA ILE A 2 29.47 22.51 -32.83
C ILE A 2 28.17 23.28 -33.02
N ASP A 3 27.14 22.59 -33.50
CA ASP A 3 25.83 23.19 -33.68
C ASP A 3 25.18 23.39 -32.31
N TYR A 4 25.26 24.61 -31.79
CA TYR A 4 24.66 25.01 -30.52
C TYR A 4 23.16 24.78 -30.49
N PHE A 5 22.50 24.80 -31.65
CA PHE A 5 21.07 24.51 -31.75
C PHE A 5 20.79 23.04 -31.42
N ALA A 6 21.56 22.12 -31.99
CA ALA A 6 21.44 20.70 -31.69
C ALA A 6 21.73 20.41 -30.20
N LEU A 7 22.72 21.10 -29.62
CA LEU A 7 23.05 20.96 -28.21
C LEU A 7 21.91 21.47 -27.31
N ALA A 8 21.39 22.67 -27.59
CA ALA A 8 20.29 23.27 -26.82
C ALA A 8 19.00 22.43 -26.94
N LEU A 9 18.71 21.92 -28.14
CA LEU A 9 17.56 21.04 -28.38
C LEU A 9 17.69 19.73 -27.60
N GLY A 10 18.86 19.08 -27.62
CA GLY A 10 19.11 17.86 -26.86
C GLY A 10 18.94 18.07 -25.36
N HIS A 11 19.48 19.17 -24.80
CA HIS A 11 19.31 19.50 -23.39
C HIS A 11 17.86 19.83 -23.04
N GLY A 12 17.16 20.57 -23.89
CA GLY A 12 15.74 20.90 -23.69
C GLY A 12 14.87 19.64 -23.67
N LEU A 13 15.08 18.72 -24.61
CA LEU A 13 14.37 17.44 -24.64
C LEU A 13 14.67 16.57 -23.41
N MET A 14 15.94 16.54 -22.97
CA MET A 14 16.32 15.84 -21.73
C MET A 14 15.67 16.44 -20.50
N ALA A 15 15.65 17.78 -20.37
CA ALA A 15 15.02 18.45 -19.24
C ALA A 15 13.50 18.13 -19.18
N ILE A 16 12.81 18.15 -20.33
CA ILE A 16 11.39 17.80 -20.42
C ILE A 16 11.17 16.33 -20.05
N ALA A 17 12.02 15.42 -20.54
CA ALA A 17 11.92 13.99 -20.24
C ALA A 17 12.07 13.73 -18.73
N LEU A 18 13.06 14.36 -18.09
CA LEU A 18 13.28 14.26 -16.66
C LEU A 18 12.13 14.87 -15.85
N LEU A 19 11.63 16.05 -16.25
CA LEU A 19 10.45 16.66 -15.63
C LEU A 19 9.23 15.74 -15.70
N ARG A 20 8.98 15.13 -16.86
CA ARG A 20 7.89 14.16 -17.03
C ARG A 20 8.07 12.93 -16.18
N LEU A 21 9.30 12.43 -16.05
CA LEU A 21 9.60 11.26 -15.22
C LEU A 21 9.31 11.56 -13.76
N VAL A 22 9.82 12.67 -13.22
CA VAL A 22 9.60 13.09 -11.82
C VAL A 22 8.12 13.30 -11.51
N LEU A 23 7.36 13.87 -12.45
CA LEU A 23 5.92 14.08 -12.30
C LEU A 23 5.08 12.82 -12.62
N LYS A 24 5.71 11.71 -13.02
CA LYS A 24 4.99 10.50 -13.40
C LYS A 24 4.37 9.86 -12.18
N GLN A 25 3.04 9.74 -12.20
CA GLN A 25 2.31 9.00 -11.18
C GLN A 25 2.77 7.54 -11.14
N GLY A 26 2.95 7.03 -9.92
CA GLY A 26 3.38 5.66 -9.69
C GLY A 26 4.82 5.38 -10.11
N LEU A 27 5.68 6.40 -10.22
CA LEU A 27 7.12 6.17 -10.43
C LEU A 27 7.73 5.33 -9.30
N ASP A 28 7.34 5.63 -8.05
CA ASP A 28 7.81 4.94 -6.85
C ASP A 28 6.83 3.86 -6.35
N ALA A 29 5.78 3.55 -7.14
CA ALA A 29 4.82 2.52 -6.77
C ALA A 29 5.39 1.14 -7.08
N ASP A 30 5.86 0.44 -6.04
CA ASP A 30 6.29 -0.95 -6.14
C ASP A 30 5.08 -1.90 -5.98
N PRO A 31 4.74 -2.72 -7.00
CA PRO A 31 3.66 -3.70 -6.91
C PRO A 31 3.80 -4.68 -5.72
N LEU A 32 5.03 -5.07 -5.36
CA LEU A 32 5.28 -5.99 -4.26
C LEU A 32 4.92 -5.38 -2.91
N ILE A 33 5.22 -4.09 -2.71
CA ILE A 33 4.84 -3.34 -1.50
C ILE A 33 3.32 -3.27 -1.39
N GLY A 34 2.63 -3.04 -2.52
CA GLY A 34 1.16 -3.08 -2.59
C GLY A 34 0.59 -4.41 -2.11
N GLU A 35 1.07 -5.52 -2.68
CA GLU A 35 0.63 -6.86 -2.28
C GLU A 35 0.91 -7.18 -0.80
N LEU A 36 2.07 -6.77 -0.29
CA LEU A 36 2.45 -6.97 1.11
C LEU A 36 1.50 -6.19 2.03
N GLY A 37 1.13 -4.96 1.67
CA GLY A 37 0.15 -4.15 2.38
C GLY A 37 -1.23 -4.81 2.42
N GLU A 38 -1.70 -5.34 1.29
CA GLU A 38 -2.98 -6.06 1.20
C GLU A 38 -2.98 -7.33 2.05
N LYS A 39 -1.92 -8.15 1.96
CA LYS A 39 -1.74 -9.37 2.77
C LYS A 39 -1.71 -9.05 4.26
N ALA A 40 -1.04 -7.97 4.66
CA ALA A 40 -1.00 -7.52 6.05
C ALA A 40 -2.38 -7.07 6.56
N ASN A 41 -3.12 -6.31 5.76
CA ASN A 41 -4.49 -5.89 6.10
C ASN A 41 -5.46 -7.08 6.20
N ALA A 42 -5.37 -8.04 5.29
CA ALA A 42 -6.16 -9.26 5.32
C ALA A 42 -5.89 -10.07 6.61
N ARG A 43 -4.62 -10.27 6.98
CA ARG A 43 -4.23 -10.94 8.22
C ARG A 43 -4.74 -10.21 9.45
N ARG A 44 -4.66 -8.88 9.49
CA ARG A 44 -5.20 -8.07 10.61
C ARG A 44 -6.70 -8.26 10.75
N LYS A 45 -7.47 -8.18 9.64
CA LYS A 45 -8.92 -8.38 9.65
C LYS A 45 -9.29 -9.79 10.12
N ALA A 46 -8.57 -10.81 9.67
CA ALA A 46 -8.74 -12.20 10.10
C ALA A 46 -8.47 -12.37 11.60
N ALA A 47 -7.36 -11.82 12.11
CA ALA A 47 -7.04 -11.85 13.54
C ALA A 47 -8.11 -11.15 14.39
N SER A 48 -8.61 -9.98 13.96
CA SER A 48 -9.69 -9.28 14.65
C SER A 48 -11.00 -10.08 14.64
N ALA A 49 -11.33 -10.76 13.53
CA ALA A 49 -12.51 -11.60 13.44
C ALA A 49 -12.40 -12.84 14.35
N ALA A 50 -11.22 -13.49 14.37
CA ALA A 50 -10.93 -14.60 15.26
C ALA A 50 -11.03 -14.20 16.74
N GLY A 51 -10.48 -13.03 17.11
CA GLY A 51 -10.56 -12.48 18.47
C GLY A 51 -12.01 -12.21 18.91
N ARG A 52 -12.83 -11.61 18.03
CA ARG A 52 -14.27 -11.40 18.30
C ARG A 52 -15.02 -12.73 18.46
N SER A 53 -14.71 -13.73 17.64
CA SER A 53 -15.31 -15.06 17.75
C SER A 53 -14.93 -15.77 19.05
N ALA A 54 -13.66 -15.68 19.46
CA ALA A 54 -13.19 -16.22 20.74
C ALA A 54 -13.88 -15.56 21.94
N ALA A 55 -14.02 -14.23 21.95
CA ALA A 55 -14.70 -13.49 23.00
C ALA A 55 -16.21 -13.81 23.10
N ARG A 56 -16.86 -14.10 21.97
CA ARG A 56 -18.26 -14.58 21.98
C ARG A 56 -18.36 -15.97 22.61
N ARG A 57 -17.45 -16.87 22.24
CA ARG A 57 -17.41 -18.24 22.78
C ARG A 57 -17.16 -18.28 24.28
N SER A 58 -16.25 -17.44 24.80
CA SER A 58 -16.00 -17.37 26.25
C SER A 58 -17.22 -16.86 27.01
N ARG A 59 -17.98 -15.90 26.45
CA ARG A 59 -19.21 -15.38 27.07
C ARG A 59 -20.36 -16.38 27.04
N SER A 60 -20.48 -17.19 25.99
CA SER A 60 -21.47 -18.28 25.93
C SER A 60 -21.07 -19.52 26.74
N ALA A 61 -19.82 -19.60 27.20
CA ALA A 61 -19.30 -20.70 28.02
C ALA A 61 -19.35 -20.40 29.52
N GLU A 62 -19.72 -19.18 29.94
CA GLU A 62 -20.20 -18.92 31.30
C GLU A 62 -21.63 -19.46 31.39
N PRO A 63 -21.88 -20.58 32.10
CA PRO A 63 -23.24 -21.01 32.36
C PRO A 63 -23.89 -20.00 33.30
N GLU A 64 -25.17 -19.70 33.06
CA GLU A 64 -26.01 -18.98 34.02
C GLU A 64 -25.75 -19.52 35.43
N GLY A 65 -25.31 -18.64 36.32
CA GLY A 65 -25.22 -18.94 37.74
C GLY A 65 -26.61 -19.30 38.27
N PRO A 66 -26.70 -20.19 39.28
CA PRO A 66 -27.97 -20.68 39.80
C PRO A 66 -28.74 -19.53 40.46
N GLY A 67 -29.94 -19.25 39.95
CA GLY A 67 -30.90 -18.33 40.55
C GLY A 67 -32.10 -19.12 41.06
N ASP A 68 -32.27 -19.07 42.39
CA ASP A 68 -33.31 -19.59 43.28
C ASP A 68 -33.36 -21.11 43.60
#